data_AF-A0A382YDI6-F1
#
_entry.id   AF-A0A382YDI6-F1
#
_cell.length_a   1.000
_cell.length_b   1.000
_cell.length_c   1.000
_cell.angle_alpha   90.00
_cell.angle_beta   90.00
_cell.angle_gamma   90.00
#
_symmetry.space_group_name_H-M   'P 1'
#
loop_
_entity.id
_entity.type
_entity.pdbx_description
1 polymer ?
#
loop_
_entity_poly.entity_id
_entity_poly.type
_entity_poly.pdbx_seq_one_letter_code
_entity_poly.pdbx_strand_id
1 'polypeptide(L)'
;MSYGSGDYIYELAEGWGNLPDGYEFHQVAGVTVDKDDNVYLFNRSAHQMQVYGREGNFIKSWDKEFSGPHGITIDQDGNLWLADR
;
A
#
# COMPACT_ATOMS: atom_id res chain seq x y z
N MET A 1 2.56 21.77 -1.88
CA MET A 1 3.98 21.73 -2.31
C MET A 1 4.08 20.65 -3.36
N SER A 2 4.72 20.92 -4.50
CA SER A 2 4.88 19.94 -5.58
C SER A 2 6.25 19.26 -5.52
N TYR A 3 6.30 18.00 -5.93
CA TYR A 3 7.48 17.14 -5.96
C TYR A 3 7.66 16.56 -7.37
N GLY A 4 8.90 16.30 -7.79
CA GLY A 4 9.19 15.71 -9.11
C GLY A 4 9.66 16.71 -10.16
N SER A 5 9.74 16.28 -11.43
CA SER A 5 10.22 17.09 -12.56
C SER A 5 9.75 16.53 -13.90
N GLY A 6 9.71 17.37 -14.95
CA GLY A 6 9.25 16.96 -16.28
C GLY A 6 7.75 16.65 -16.28
N ASP A 7 7.36 15.54 -16.92
CA ASP A 7 5.96 15.11 -17.01
C ASP A 7 5.42 14.49 -15.70
N TYR A 8 6.29 14.25 -14.72
CA TYR A 8 5.95 13.59 -13.46
C TYR A 8 6.10 14.55 -12.29
N ILE A 9 5.05 15.33 -12.07
CA ILE A 9 4.90 16.22 -10.92
C ILE A 9 3.80 15.66 -10.01
N TYR A 10 4.09 15.60 -8.72
CA TYR A 10 3.25 15.02 -7.68
C TYR A 10 2.96 16.07 -6.61
N GLU A 11 1.86 15.88 -5.90
CA GLU A 11 1.51 16.69 -4.73
C GLU A 11 1.29 15.76 -3.54
N LEU A 12 1.50 16.29 -2.33
CA LEU A 12 1.16 15.58 -1.12
C LEU A 12 -0.36 15.42 -1.04
N ALA A 13 -0.84 14.18 -1.02
CA ALA A 13 -2.22 13.87 -0.63
C ALA A 13 -2.33 13.94 0.90
N GLU A 14 -2.56 15.13 1.44
CA GLU A 14 -2.71 15.33 2.88
C GLU A 14 -3.88 14.51 3.44
N GLY A 15 -3.64 13.78 4.53
CA GLY A 15 -4.65 12.93 5.16
C GLY A 15 -4.97 11.62 4.41
N TRP A 16 -4.22 11.28 3.36
CA TRP A 16 -4.38 10.00 2.67
C TRP A 16 -3.98 8.83 3.57
N GLY A 17 -4.76 7.75 3.54
CA GLY A 17 -4.53 6.54 4.35
C GLY A 17 -5.29 6.57 5.67
N ASN A 18 -6.62 6.65 5.62
CA ASN A 18 -7.51 6.64 6.77
C ASN A 18 -7.51 5.25 7.42
N LEU A 19 -6.72 5.12 8.49
CA LEU A 19 -6.63 3.88 9.27
C LEU A 19 -7.94 3.62 10.03
N PRO A 20 -8.42 2.37 10.07
CA PRO A 20 -9.43 1.96 11.04
C PRO A 20 -8.98 2.19 12.48
N ASP A 21 -9.92 2.32 13.41
CA ASP A 21 -9.61 2.43 14.84
C ASP A 21 -8.76 1.25 15.32
N GLY A 22 -7.67 1.55 16.03
CA GLY A 22 -6.72 0.55 16.54
C GLY A 22 -5.70 0.05 15.53
N TYR A 23 -5.73 0.51 14.27
CA TYR A 23 -4.68 0.25 13.29
C TYR A 23 -3.59 1.32 13.38
N GLU A 24 -2.36 0.94 13.05
CA GLU A 24 -1.21 1.84 12.98
C GLU A 24 -0.31 1.50 11.79
N PHE A 25 0.24 2.53 11.15
CA PHE A 25 1.35 2.35 10.22
C PHE A 25 2.64 2.15 11.00
N HIS A 26 3.31 1.01 10.79
CA HIS A 26 4.65 0.76 11.28
C HIS A 26 5.64 0.97 10.12
N GLN A 27 6.41 -0.07 9.80
CA GLN A 27 7.28 -0.08 8.64
C GLN A 27 6.49 -0.57 7.43
N VAL A 28 5.95 0.37 6.65
CA VAL A 28 5.38 0.09 5.33
C VAL A 28 6.53 -0.19 4.38
N ALA A 29 6.79 -1.47 4.10
CA ALA A 29 7.97 -1.89 3.33
C ALA A 29 7.72 -1.89 1.81
N GLY A 30 6.45 -1.84 1.38
CA GLY A 30 6.11 -1.82 -0.03
C GLY A 30 4.71 -1.28 -0.28
N VAL A 31 4.55 -0.67 -1.45
CA VAL A 31 3.28 -0.17 -2.00
C VAL A 31 3.15 -0.61 -3.46
N THR A 32 1.94 -0.99 -3.87
CA THR A 32 1.59 -1.20 -5.27
C THR A 32 0.14 -0.82 -5.50
N VAL A 33 -0.29 -0.72 -6.76
CA VAL A 33 -1.62 -0.26 -7.15
C VAL A 33 -2.20 -1.25 -8.16
N ASP A 34 -3.46 -1.65 -7.98
CA ASP A 34 -4.16 -2.49 -8.96
C ASP A 34 -4.79 -1.65 -10.09
N LYS A 35 -5.37 -2.33 -11.08
CA LYS A 35 -6.02 -1.68 -12.24
C LYS A 35 -7.24 -0.82 -11.90
N ASP A 36 -7.76 -0.93 -10.66
CA ASP A 36 -8.94 -0.21 -10.19
C ASP A 36 -8.55 0.95 -9.25
N ASP A 37 -7.27 1.38 -9.27
CA ASP A 37 -6.68 2.40 -8.39
C ASP A 37 -6.73 2.05 -6.89
N ASN A 38 -6.84 0.76 -6.52
CA ASN A 38 -6.69 0.38 -5.12
C ASN A 38 -5.21 0.28 -4.77
N VAL A 39 -4.83 0.88 -3.65
CA VAL A 39 -3.45 0.93 -3.15
C VAL A 39 -3.24 -0.16 -2.10
N TYR A 40 -2.31 -1.06 -2.37
CA TYR A 40 -1.94 -2.17 -1.50
C TYR A 40 -0.66 -1.80 -0.76
N LEU A 41 -0.71 -1.89 0.56
CA LEU A 41 0.39 -1.61 1.46
C LEU A 41 0.78 -2.88 2.20
N PHE A 42 2.07 -3.23 2.15
CA PHE A 42 2.64 -4.17 3.09
C PHE A 42 3.17 -3.42 4.32
N ASN A 43 2.37 -3.40 5.38
CA ASN A 43 2.66 -2.74 6.65
C ASN A 43 3.08 -3.78 7.69
N ARG A 44 4.31 -3.70 8.23
CA ARG A 44 4.81 -4.68 9.24
C ARG A 44 4.16 -4.50 10.61
N SER A 45 2.87 -4.82 10.67
CA SER A 45 1.96 -4.70 11.82
C SER A 45 1.20 -6.01 12.03
N ALA A 46 0.26 -6.04 12.97
CA ALA A 46 -0.70 -7.14 13.09
C ALA A 46 -1.51 -7.34 11.79
N HIS A 47 -1.77 -6.25 11.05
CA HIS A 47 -2.51 -6.23 9.80
C HIS A 47 -1.57 -5.99 8.63
N GLN A 48 -0.95 -7.08 8.18
CA GLN A 48 0.21 -7.01 7.30
C GLN A 48 -0.10 -6.45 5.91
N MET A 49 -1.17 -6.93 5.29
CA MET A 49 -1.63 -6.41 4.01
C MET A 49 -2.84 -5.52 4.22
N GLN A 50 -2.76 -4.28 3.75
CA GLN A 50 -3.84 -3.31 3.86
C GLN A 50 -4.13 -2.72 2.48
N VAL A 51 -5.40 -2.61 2.14
CA VAL A 51 -5.85 -2.10 0.84
C VAL A 51 -6.73 -0.90 1.04
N TYR A 52 -6.43 0.15 0.29
CA TYR A 52 -7.09 1.44 0.32
C TYR A 52 -7.61 1.79 -1.06
N GLY A 53 -8.70 2.54 -1.11
CA GLY A 53 -9.12 3.19 -2.36
C GLY A 53 -8.17 4.32 -2.72
N ARG A 54 -8.30 4.82 -3.94
CA ARG A 54 -7.56 5.97 -4.47
C ARG A 54 -7.54 7.18 -3.52
N GLU A 55 -8.66 7.45 -2.85
CA GLU A 55 -8.82 8.57 -1.92
C GLU A 55 -8.37 8.25 -0.48
N GLY A 56 -7.75 7.08 -0.27
CA GLY A 56 -7.19 6.69 1.02
C GLY A 56 -8.23 6.15 1.99
N ASN A 57 -9.44 5.80 1.54
CA ASN A 57 -10.42 5.09 2.36
C ASN A 57 -9.99 3.62 2.51
N PHE A 58 -10.00 3.09 3.73
CA PHE A 58 -9.72 1.68 3.96
C PHE A 58 -10.78 0.79 3.28
N ILE A 59 -10.33 -0.26 2.60
CA ILE A 59 -11.20 -1.24 1.93
C ILE A 59 -11.18 -2.56 2.71
N LYS A 60 -9.99 -3.12 2.92
CA LYS A 60 -9.82 -4.41 3.59
C LYS A 60 -8.38 -4.59 4.05
N SER A 61 -8.20 -5.50 5.00
CA SER A 61 -6.91 -6.05 5.39
C SER A 61 -6.98 -7.57 5.42
N TRP A 62 -5.83 -8.19 5.33
CA TRP A 62 -5.70 -9.59 5.70
C TRP A 62 -4.31 -9.87 6.23
N ASP A 63 -4.27 -10.87 7.09
CA ASP A 63 -3.05 -11.34 7.71
C ASP A 63 -2.58 -12.57 6.96
N LYS A 64 -1.27 -12.66 6.77
CA LYS A 64 -0.60 -13.90 6.39
C LYS A 64 0.73 -13.89 7.12
N GLU A 65 1.30 -15.05 7.42
CA GLU A 65 2.63 -15.12 8.01
C GLU A 65 3.68 -14.80 6.93
N PHE A 66 3.77 -13.54 6.51
CA PHE A 66 4.88 -13.10 5.69
C PHE A 66 6.06 -12.79 6.60
N SER A 67 7.20 -13.44 6.37
CA SER A 67 8.43 -13.34 7.17
C SER A 67 9.21 -12.02 6.99
N GLY A 68 8.56 -11.01 6.41
CA GLY A 68 9.12 -9.68 6.20
C GLY A 68 9.52 -9.39 4.75
N PRO A 69 8.64 -9.56 3.76
CA PRO A 69 8.91 -9.20 2.37
C PRO A 69 9.39 -7.75 2.25
N HIS A 70 10.21 -7.54 1.24
CA HIS A 70 10.82 -6.24 0.90
C HIS A 70 10.30 -5.70 -0.44
N GLY A 71 9.67 -6.55 -1.26
CA GLY A 71 9.05 -6.16 -2.52
C GLY A 71 7.60 -6.63 -2.61
N ILE A 72 6.76 -5.80 -3.24
CA ILE A 72 5.36 -6.08 -3.54
C ILE A 72 5.07 -5.61 -4.96
N THR A 73 4.36 -6.41 -5.75
CA THR A 73 3.88 -6.02 -7.09
C THR A 73 2.60 -6.75 -7.44
N ILE A 74 1.77 -6.15 -8.29
CA ILE A 74 0.63 -6.80 -8.91
C ILE A 74 0.94 -7.03 -10.39
N ASP A 75 0.65 -8.22 -10.90
CA ASP A 75 0.79 -8.53 -12.32
C ASP A 75 -0.46 -8.14 -13.13
N GLN A 76 -0.42 -8.33 -14.44
CA GLN A 76 -1.52 -7.95 -15.35
C GLN A 76 -2.80 -8.76 -15.13
N ASP A 77 -2.69 -9.94 -14.51
CA ASP A 77 -3.84 -10.80 -14.19
C ASP A 77 -4.43 -10.47 -12.80
N GLY A 78 -3.82 -9.52 -12.08
CA GLY A 78 -4.25 -9.10 -10.75
C GLY A 78 -3.70 -9.97 -9.61
N ASN A 79 -2.68 -10.80 -9.86
CA ASN A 79 -2.04 -11.56 -8.79
C ASN A 79 -1.06 -10.69 -8.02
N LEU A 80 -1.10 -10.81 -6.68
CA LEU A 80 -0.19 -10.11 -5.79
C LEU A 80 1.05 -10.97 -5.51
N TRP A 81 2.22 -10.44 -5.87
CA TRP A 81 3.51 -11.06 -5.66
C TRP A 81 4.28 -10.35 -4.56
N LEU A 82 4.90 -11.13 -3.68
CA LEU A 82 5.74 -10.65 -2.59
C LEU A 82 7.12 -11.30 -2.72
N ALA A 83 8.16 -10.48 -2.60
CA ALA A 83 9.53 -10.94 -2.61
C ALA A 83 10.10 -10.83 -1.19
N ASP A 84 10.48 -11.98 -0.65
CA ASP A 84 11.24 -12.12 0.59
C ASP A 84 12.57 -12.82 0.31
N ARG A 85 13.51 -12.75 1.26
CA ARG A 85 14.83 -13.40 1.17
C ARG A 85 14.80 -14.87 1.56
#